data_AF-A0A9E1Y0F0-F1
#
_entry.id   AF-A0A9E1Y0F0-F1
#
_cell.length_a   1.000
_cell.length_b   1.000
_cell.length_c   1.000
_cell.angle_alpha   90.00
_cell.angle_beta   90.00
_cell.angle_gamma   90.00
#
_symmetry.space_group_name_H-M   'P 1'
#
loop_
_entity.id
_entity.type
_entity.pdbx_description
1 polymer ?
#
loop_
_entity_poly.entity_id
_entity_poly.type
_entity_poly.pdbx_seq_one_letter_code
_entity_poly.pdbx_strand_id
1 'polypeptide(L)'
;MPPVTRINYPALVLLLFFTGYLYLAAQIPIDPWSLPGDFTASAFPYLAGGLGFIAALLMLLTGAFRPTEQHPQKPLEHRLHHDPILGMIVMLVIYISLIDVLGFVLASIAFLIIAARKTGPIAWRLLLPLAVGVPLVLWGLLDLMNIYISPGRLLTIWLDRP
;
A
#
# COMPACT_ATOMS: atom_id res chain seq x y z
N MET A 1 -9.17 -26.74 -30.22
CA MET A 1 -7.82 -26.15 -30.03
C MET A 1 -7.61 -25.99 -28.54
N PRO A 2 -6.58 -26.59 -27.91
CA PRO A 2 -6.31 -26.36 -26.50
C PRO A 2 -5.92 -24.88 -26.31
N PRO A 3 -6.39 -24.20 -25.24
CA PRO A 3 -6.02 -22.83 -24.97
C PRO A 3 -4.51 -22.76 -24.71
N VAL A 4 -3.79 -22.03 -25.56
CA VAL A 4 -2.38 -21.71 -25.33
C VAL A 4 -2.33 -20.73 -24.18
N THR A 5 -2.06 -21.23 -22.97
CA THR A 5 -1.86 -20.42 -21.77
C THR A 5 -0.59 -19.60 -21.93
N ARG A 6 -0.73 -18.33 -22.33
CA ARG A 6 0.40 -17.40 -22.27
C ARG A 6 0.68 -17.06 -20.82
N ILE A 7 1.89 -17.38 -20.37
CA ILE A 7 2.35 -17.13 -19.00
C ILE A 7 2.43 -15.62 -18.78
N ASN A 8 1.71 -15.12 -17.76
CA ASN A 8 1.74 -13.71 -17.37
C ASN A 8 2.98 -13.43 -16.51
N TYR A 9 4.11 -13.12 -17.15
CA TYR A 9 5.39 -12.86 -16.46
C TYR A 9 5.31 -11.81 -15.34
N PRO A 10 4.64 -10.65 -15.51
CA PRO A 10 4.44 -9.70 -14.41
C PRO A 10 3.76 -10.31 -13.18
N ALA A 11 2.71 -11.12 -13.40
CA ALA A 11 1.98 -11.73 -12.30
C ALA A 11 2.80 -12.84 -11.60
N LEU A 12 3.66 -13.56 -12.34
CA LEU A 12 4.63 -14.50 -11.75
C LEU A 12 5.66 -13.78 -10.87
N VAL A 13 6.21 -12.66 -11.35
CA VAL A 13 7.17 -11.86 -10.57
C VAL A 13 6.50 -11.31 -9.30
N LEU A 14 5.26 -10.82 -9.42
CA LEU A 14 4.49 -10.33 -8.29
C LEU A 14 4.16 -11.44 -7.28
N LEU A 15 3.82 -12.63 -7.76
CA LEU A 15 3.58 -13.81 -6.92
C LEU A 15 4.85 -14.18 -6.15
N LEU A 16 5.99 -14.27 -6.85
CA LEU A 16 7.28 -14.58 -6.24
C LEU A 16 7.66 -13.53 -5.17
N PHE A 17 7.44 -12.24 -5.49
CA PHE A 17 7.66 -11.15 -4.55
C PHE A 17 6.82 -11.32 -3.28
N PHE A 18 5.51 -11.55 -3.39
CA PHE A 18 4.65 -11.69 -2.21
C PHE A 18 4.89 -12.98 -1.44
N THR A 19 5.31 -14.06 -2.10
CA THR A 19 5.77 -15.28 -1.42
C THR A 19 7.02 -15.00 -0.58
N GLY A 20 8.03 -14.35 -1.16
CA GLY A 20 9.23 -13.96 -0.43
C GLY A 20 8.93 -12.99 0.72
N TYR A 21 8.03 -12.04 0.49
CA TYR A 21 7.57 -11.11 1.51
C TYR A 21 6.87 -11.81 2.69
N LEU A 22 5.96 -12.76 2.42
CA LEU A 22 5.32 -13.57 3.47
C LEU A 22 6.31 -14.46 4.22
N TYR A 23 7.33 -14.99 3.52
CA TYR A 23 8.40 -15.75 4.16
C TYR A 23 9.21 -14.90 5.13
N LEU A 24 9.53 -13.65 4.77
CA LEU A 24 10.19 -12.70 5.67
C LEU A 24 9.28 -12.28 6.82
N ALA A 25 7.98 -12.07 6.57
CA ALA A 25 7.01 -11.76 7.61
C ALA A 25 6.92 -12.87 8.67
N ALA A 26 7.09 -14.13 8.26
CA ALA A 26 7.10 -15.28 9.18
C ALA A 26 8.33 -15.38 10.07
N GLN A 27 9.39 -14.63 9.76
CA GLN A 27 10.58 -14.56 10.60
C GLN A 27 10.52 -13.44 11.64
N ILE A 28 9.45 -12.62 11.64
CA ILE A 28 9.30 -11.55 12.63
C ILE A 28 9.14 -12.21 14.01
N PRO A 29 10.09 -12.02 14.94
CA PRO A 29 10.00 -12.60 16.26
C PRO A 29 8.79 -12.02 16.98
N ILE A 30 7.98 -12.91 17.54
CA ILE A 30 6.85 -12.53 18.38
C ILE A 30 7.43 -12.19 19.75
N ASP A 31 7.35 -10.92 20.13
CA ASP A 31 7.86 -10.46 21.42
C ASP A 31 7.01 -11.06 22.56
N PRO A 32 7.57 -11.93 23.42
CA PRO A 32 6.87 -12.54 24.55
C PRO A 32 6.42 -11.52 25.60
N TRP A 33 7.00 -10.32 25.60
CA TRP A 33 6.71 -9.23 26.53
C TRP A 33 5.84 -8.12 25.92
N SER A 34 5.43 -8.28 24.66
CA SER A 34 4.35 -7.45 24.13
C SER A 34 3.08 -7.70 24.94
N LEU A 35 2.36 -6.62 25.27
CA LEU A 35 1.04 -6.71 25.91
C LEU A 35 0.20 -7.74 25.15
N PRO A 36 -0.54 -8.64 25.82
CA PRO A 36 -1.43 -9.58 25.14
C PRO A 36 -2.50 -8.77 24.42
N GLY A 37 -2.24 -8.46 23.16
CA GLY A 37 -3.15 -7.90 22.21
C GLY A 37 -3.36 -8.91 21.11
N ASP A 38 -4.57 -8.97 20.57
CA ASP A 38 -4.92 -9.89 19.48
C ASP A 38 -4.12 -9.60 18.19
N PHE A 39 -3.35 -8.50 18.15
CA PHE A 39 -2.57 -8.03 17.01
C PHE A 39 -1.09 -7.80 17.37
N THR A 40 -0.22 -8.58 16.72
CA THR A 40 1.23 -8.49 16.83
C THR A 40 1.82 -7.66 15.67
N ALA A 41 3.08 -7.22 15.80
CA ALA A 41 3.77 -6.45 14.76
C ALA A 41 3.82 -7.14 13.37
N SER A 42 3.69 -8.47 13.33
CA SER A 42 3.67 -9.26 12.10
C SER A 42 2.31 -9.29 11.41
N ALA A 43 1.22 -8.90 12.07
CA ALA A 43 -0.13 -8.94 11.51
C ALA A 43 -0.28 -8.10 10.23
N PHE A 44 0.28 -6.88 10.19
CA PHE A 44 0.25 -6.04 8.99
C PHE A 44 1.04 -6.63 7.81
N PRO A 45 2.30 -7.09 8.00
CA PRO A 45 3.01 -7.84 6.98
C PRO A 45 2.23 -9.04 6.45
N TYR A 46 1.60 -9.84 7.32
CA TYR A 46 0.80 -10.97 6.89
C TYR A 46 -0.45 -10.56 6.09
N LEU A 47 -1.18 -9.55 6.53
CA LEU A 47 -2.36 -9.05 5.82
C LEU A 47 -2.00 -8.48 4.45
N ALA A 48 -1.01 -7.59 4.38
CA ALA A 48 -0.55 -7.00 3.13
C ALA A 48 0.03 -8.05 2.17
N GLY A 49 0.84 -8.98 2.71
CA GLY A 49 1.43 -10.07 1.95
C GLY A 49 0.41 -11.04 1.42
N GLY A 50 -0.59 -11.40 2.25
CA GLY A 50 -1.66 -12.32 1.89
C GLY A 50 -2.58 -11.74 0.82
N LEU A 51 -3.04 -10.49 0.98
CA LEU A 51 -3.86 -9.82 -0.03
C LEU A 51 -3.10 -9.67 -1.36
N GLY A 52 -1.82 -9.29 -1.29
CA GLY A 52 -0.96 -9.19 -2.47
C GLY A 52 -0.75 -10.54 -3.17
N PHE A 53 -0.52 -11.60 -2.41
CA PHE A 53 -0.39 -12.96 -2.93
C PHE A 53 -1.69 -13.42 -3.62
N ILE A 54 -2.84 -13.20 -2.99
CA ILE A 54 -4.16 -13.52 -3.57
C ILE A 54 -4.38 -12.73 -4.85
N ALA A 55 -4.09 -11.43 -4.86
CA ALA A 55 -4.23 -10.59 -6.04
C ALA A 55 -3.31 -11.06 -7.19
N ALA A 56 -2.06 -11.40 -6.90
CA ALA A 56 -1.12 -11.95 -7.88
C ALA A 56 -1.60 -13.29 -8.45
N LEU A 57 -2.13 -14.16 -7.59
CA LEU A 57 -2.72 -15.43 -7.99
C LEU A 57 -3.94 -15.23 -8.89
N LEU A 58 -4.86 -14.34 -8.51
CA LEU A 58 -6.02 -13.97 -9.34
C LEU A 58 -5.59 -13.39 -10.69
N MET A 59 -4.51 -12.60 -10.73
CA MET A 59 -3.98 -12.02 -11.97
C MET A 59 -3.36 -13.08 -12.89
N LEU A 60 -2.73 -14.12 -12.34
CA LEU A 60 -2.27 -15.29 -13.11
C LEU A 60 -3.47 -16.08 -13.69
N LEU A 61 -4.46 -16.34 -12.84
CA LEU A 61 -5.65 -17.10 -13.23
C LEU A 61 -6.48 -16.36 -14.29
N THR A 62 -6.72 -15.06 -14.11
CA THR A 62 -7.51 -14.25 -15.05
C THR A 62 -6.74 -13.86 -16.31
N GLY A 63 -5.41 -13.68 -16.21
CA GLY A 63 -4.53 -13.49 -17.37
C GLY A 63 -4.49 -14.68 -18.32
N ALA A 64 -4.73 -15.90 -17.81
CA ALA A 64 -4.87 -17.10 -18.64
C ALA A 64 -6.16 -17.09 -19.50
N PHE A 65 -7.18 -16.29 -19.12
CA PHE A 65 -8.48 -16.24 -19.80
C PHE A 65 -8.67 -15.00 -20.70
N ARG A 66 -7.80 -13.99 -20.63
CA ARG A 66 -7.90 -12.79 -21.46
C ARG A 66 -6.88 -12.81 -22.61
N PRO A 67 -7.30 -12.83 -23.89
CA PRO A 67 -6.42 -12.47 -24.98
C PRO A 67 -6.02 -11.00 -24.78
N THR A 68 -4.75 -10.78 -24.43
CA THR A 68 -4.20 -9.45 -24.26
C THR A 68 -4.05 -8.81 -25.63
N GLU A 69 -4.81 -7.75 -25.89
CA GLU A 69 -4.51 -6.74 -26.91
C GLU A 69 -3.03 -6.35 -26.75
N GLN A 70 -2.23 -6.63 -27.77
CA GLN A 70 -0.82 -6.25 -27.80
C GLN A 70 -0.73 -4.74 -27.85
N HIS A 71 -0.65 -4.08 -26.69
CA HIS A 71 -0.07 -2.75 -26.67
C HIS A 71 1.38 -2.87 -27.18
N PRO A 72 1.78 -2.13 -28.23
CA PRO A 72 3.12 -2.23 -28.78
C PRO A 72 4.12 -1.98 -27.66
N GLN A 73 5.00 -2.95 -27.43
CA GLN A 73 6.16 -2.76 -26.57
C GLN A 73 7.00 -1.65 -27.18
N LYS A 74 6.81 -0.41 -26.72
CA LYS A 74 7.68 0.69 -27.10
C LYS A 74 9.10 0.37 -26.61
N PRO A 75 10.15 0.70 -27.40
CA PRO A 75 11.53 0.31 -27.13
C PRO A 75 11.96 0.74 -25.73
N LEU A 76 12.77 -0.11 -25.09
CA LEU A 76 13.23 0.00 -23.70
C LEU A 76 14.16 1.21 -23.43
N GLU A 77 14.40 2.08 -24.42
CA GLU A 77 15.52 3.02 -24.39
C GLU A 77 15.17 4.45 -23.94
N HIS A 78 13.93 4.76 -23.56
CA HIS A 78 13.55 6.13 -23.14
C HIS A 78 12.70 6.22 -21.85
N ARG A 79 12.58 5.15 -21.06
CA ARG A 79 11.67 5.09 -19.90
C ARG A 79 12.26 5.50 -18.55
N LEU A 80 13.49 5.99 -18.48
CA LEU A 80 14.11 6.36 -17.21
C LEU A 80 13.52 7.66 -16.59
N HIS A 81 12.80 8.47 -17.37
CA HIS A 81 12.37 9.80 -16.90
C HIS A 81 10.92 9.93 -16.44
N HIS A 82 10.06 8.90 -16.58
CA HIS A 82 8.65 9.00 -16.17
C HIS A 82 8.02 7.63 -15.87
N ASP A 83 8.70 6.79 -15.08
CA ASP A 83 8.04 5.58 -14.58
C ASP A 83 7.04 5.98 -13.46
N PRO A 84 5.71 5.84 -13.69
CA PRO A 84 4.71 6.17 -12.67
C PRO A 84 4.92 5.36 -11.38
N ILE A 85 5.53 4.17 -11.46
CA ILE A 85 5.84 3.34 -10.29
C ILE A 85 6.89 4.04 -9.41
N LEU A 86 7.96 4.56 -10.01
CA LEU A 86 9.00 5.28 -9.27
C LEU A 86 8.42 6.51 -8.58
N GLY A 87 7.53 7.24 -9.26
CA GLY A 87 6.84 8.39 -8.68
C GLY A 87 5.97 8.03 -7.47
N MET A 88 5.35 6.84 -7.48
CA MET A 88 4.52 6.34 -6.39
C MET A 88 5.38 5.87 -5.21
N ILE A 89 6.52 5.23 -5.47
CA ILE A 89 7.50 4.84 -4.44
C ILE A 89 8.05 6.08 -3.72
N VAL A 90 8.50 7.09 -4.46
CA VAL A 90 8.99 8.35 -3.88
C VAL A 90 7.91 8.98 -3.00
N MET A 91 6.67 8.97 -3.47
CA MET A 91 5.54 9.52 -2.72
C MET A 91 5.24 8.72 -1.44
N LEU A 92 5.40 7.40 -1.46
CA LEU A 92 5.27 6.55 -0.28
C LEU A 92 6.36 6.86 0.75
N VAL A 93 7.62 7.04 0.32
CA VAL A 93 8.74 7.42 1.21
C VAL A 93 8.47 8.78 1.87
N ILE A 94 7.97 9.75 1.09
CA ILE A 94 7.55 11.05 1.61
C ILE A 94 6.44 10.88 2.65
N TYR A 95 5.43 10.06 2.36
CA TYR A 95 4.34 9.78 3.28
C TYR A 95 4.84 9.20 4.61
N ILE A 96 5.67 8.15 4.57
CA ILE A 96 6.24 7.53 5.79
C ILE A 96 7.01 8.57 6.61
N SER A 97 7.82 9.40 5.97
CA SER A 97 8.58 10.47 6.64
C SER A 97 7.66 11.54 7.27
N LEU A 98 6.51 11.77 6.65
CA LEU A 98 5.54 12.78 7.08
C LEU A 98 4.69 12.31 8.25
N ILE A 99 4.55 11.00 8.49
CA ILE A 99 3.83 10.43 9.65
C ILE A 99 4.43 10.94 10.96
N ASP A 100 5.77 11.00 11.07
CA ASP A 100 6.43 11.50 12.30
C ASP A 100 6.17 12.99 12.56
N VAL A 101 5.84 13.75 11.52
CA VAL A 101 5.67 15.21 11.60
C VAL A 101 4.19 15.56 11.76
N LEU A 102 3.35 15.12 10.83
CA LEU A 102 1.92 15.42 10.79
C LEU A 102 1.05 14.44 11.57
N GLY A 103 1.56 13.26 11.88
CA GLY A 103 0.76 12.16 12.41
C GLY A 103 0.08 11.37 11.29
N PHE A 104 -0.32 10.14 11.62
CA PHE A 104 -0.86 9.19 10.65
C PHE A 104 -2.07 9.73 9.86
N VAL A 105 -3.06 10.31 10.54
CA VAL A 105 -4.31 10.76 9.92
C VAL A 105 -4.05 11.86 8.90
N LEU A 106 -3.37 12.93 9.30
CA LEU A 106 -3.09 14.08 8.43
C LEU A 106 -2.15 13.71 7.28
N ALA A 107 -1.10 12.92 7.55
CA ALA A 107 -0.21 12.42 6.50
C ALA A 107 -0.97 11.57 5.48
N SER A 108 -1.89 10.71 5.93
CA SER A 108 -2.70 9.85 5.05
C SER A 108 -3.70 10.64 4.22
N ILE A 109 -4.37 11.65 4.79
CA ILE A 109 -5.26 12.55 4.05
C ILE A 109 -4.49 13.22 2.92
N ALA A 110 -3.35 13.84 3.22
CA ALA A 110 -2.51 14.51 2.22
C ALA A 110 -2.03 13.54 1.14
N PHE A 111 -1.55 12.36 1.54
CA PHE A 111 -1.13 11.31 0.63
C PHE A 111 -2.25 10.87 -0.31
N LEU A 112 -3.46 10.57 0.21
CA LEU A 112 -4.59 10.15 -0.61
C LEU A 112 -5.03 11.24 -1.60
N ILE A 113 -5.09 12.51 -1.16
CA ILE A 113 -5.43 13.63 -2.04
C ILE A 113 -4.43 13.71 -3.20
N ILE A 114 -3.12 13.72 -2.89
CA ILE A 114 -2.07 13.88 -3.90
C ILE A 114 -2.00 12.66 -4.82
N ALA A 115 -2.17 11.44 -4.29
CA ALA A 115 -2.05 10.20 -5.05
C ALA A 115 -3.22 10.08 -6.01
N ALA A 116 -4.44 10.31 -5.51
CA ALA A 116 -5.64 10.34 -6.33
C ALA A 116 -5.51 11.37 -7.47
N ARG A 117 -4.96 12.55 -7.18
CA ARG A 117 -4.74 13.60 -8.17
C ARG A 117 -3.70 13.24 -9.23
N LYS A 118 -2.64 12.52 -8.86
CA LYS A 118 -1.66 12.02 -9.82
C LYS A 118 -2.23 10.92 -10.71
N THR A 119 -3.11 10.08 -10.17
CA THR A 119 -3.73 8.97 -10.92
C THR A 119 -4.82 9.45 -11.89
N GLY A 120 -5.54 10.53 -11.56
CA GLY A 120 -6.49 11.14 -12.49
C GLY A 120 -7.38 12.25 -11.90
N PRO A 121 -8.24 12.85 -12.74
CA PRO A 121 -9.15 13.90 -12.31
C PRO A 121 -10.34 13.32 -11.55
N ILE A 122 -10.26 13.30 -10.22
CA ILE A 122 -11.38 12.93 -9.34
C ILE A 122 -12.06 14.19 -8.81
N ALA A 123 -13.39 14.24 -8.89
CA ALA A 123 -14.18 15.35 -8.36
C ALA A 123 -13.94 15.53 -6.86
N TRP A 124 -13.70 16.77 -6.42
CA TRP A 124 -13.43 17.10 -5.00
C TRP A 124 -14.51 16.58 -4.04
N ARG A 125 -15.78 16.57 -4.49
CA ARG A 125 -16.93 16.06 -3.70
C ARG A 125 -16.81 14.59 -3.35
N LEU A 126 -16.15 13.78 -4.19
CA LEU A 126 -15.92 12.37 -3.93
C LEU A 126 -14.56 12.14 -3.23
N LEU A 127 -13.56 12.92 -3.63
CA LEU A 127 -12.20 12.79 -3.14
C LEU A 127 -12.06 13.16 -1.66
N LEU A 128 -12.65 14.28 -1.20
CA LEU A 128 -12.53 14.72 0.19
C LEU A 128 -13.11 13.72 1.22
N PRO A 129 -14.37 13.26 1.09
CA PRO A 129 -14.91 12.31 2.06
C PRO A 129 -14.16 10.98 2.03
N LEU A 130 -13.65 10.54 0.88
CA LEU A 130 -12.83 9.34 0.79
C LEU A 130 -11.46 9.54 1.46
N ALA A 131 -10.77 10.64 1.14
CA ALA A 131 -9.45 10.95 1.67
C ALA A 131 -9.45 11.20 3.18
N VAL A 132 -10.56 11.68 3.74
CA VAL A 132 -10.72 11.88 5.20
C VAL A 132 -11.31 10.64 5.87
N GLY A 133 -12.36 10.05 5.29
CA GLY A 133 -13.06 8.91 5.88
C GLY A 133 -12.20 7.67 5.99
N VAL A 134 -11.43 7.33 4.95
CA VAL A 134 -10.60 6.11 4.96
C VAL A 134 -9.54 6.15 6.07
N PRO A 135 -8.71 7.21 6.21
CA PRO A 135 -7.75 7.29 7.31
C PRO A 135 -8.39 7.35 8.69
N LEU A 136 -9.56 8.00 8.85
CA LEU A 136 -10.26 8.04 10.14
C LEU A 136 -10.80 6.67 10.55
N VAL A 137 -11.41 5.93 9.62
CA VAL A 137 -11.88 4.56 9.88
C VAL A 137 -10.70 3.66 10.21
N LEU A 138 -9.60 3.78 9.45
CA LEU A 138 -8.39 3.00 9.71
C LEU A 138 -7.77 3.38 11.06
N TRP A 139 -7.68 4.66 11.39
CA TRP A 139 -7.21 5.13 12.69
C TRP A 139 -8.06 4.56 13.83
N GLY A 140 -9.39 4.65 13.74
CA GLY A 140 -10.29 4.10 14.75
C GLY A 140 -10.19 2.58 14.88
N LEU A 141 -9.99 1.86 13.77
CA LEU A 141 -9.76 0.42 13.81
C LEU A 141 -8.44 0.07 14.49
N LEU A 142 -7.37 0.79 14.19
CA LEU A 142 -6.05 0.59 14.79
C LEU A 142 -6.05 0.92 16.29
N ASP A 143 -6.72 2.01 16.66
CA ASP A 143 -6.93 2.41 18.05
C ASP A 143 -7.73 1.34 18.82
N LEU A 144 -8.79 0.80 18.20
CA LEU A 144 -9.56 -0.32 18.76
C LEU A 144 -8.71 -1.58 18.98
N MET A 145 -7.70 -1.78 18.15
CA MET A 145 -6.75 -2.89 18.25
C MET A 145 -5.59 -2.59 19.22
N ASN A 146 -5.65 -1.44 19.91
CA ASN A 146 -4.63 -0.95 20.85
C ASN A 146 -3.23 -0.81 20.22
N ILE A 147 -3.19 -0.50 18.91
CA ILE A 147 -1.96 -0.30 18.17
C ILE A 147 -1.59 1.17 18.25
N TYR A 148 -0.37 1.46 18.72
CA TYR A 148 0.10 2.84 18.81
C TYR A 148 0.21 3.48 17.42
N ILE A 149 -0.37 4.67 17.29
CA ILE A 149 -0.34 5.47 16.07
C ILE A 149 0.29 6.82 16.41
N SER A 150 1.24 7.25 15.59
CA SER A 150 1.90 8.55 15.79
C SER A 150 0.89 9.69 15.66
N PRO A 151 0.69 10.50 16.72
CA PRO A 151 -0.13 11.71 16.65
C PRO A 151 0.58 12.86 15.91
N GLY A 152 1.88 12.71 15.59
CA GLY A 152 2.67 13.72 14.92
C GLY A 152 3.29 14.74 15.88
N ARG A 153 4.53 15.13 15.59
CA ARG A 153 5.26 16.14 16.38
C ARG A 153 4.62 17.52 16.31
N LEU A 154 4.00 17.90 15.19
CA LEU A 154 3.41 19.23 15.07
C LEU A 154 2.17 19.41 15.96
N LEU A 155 1.33 18.38 16.08
CA LEU A 155 0.14 18.44 16.93
C LEU A 155 0.52 18.44 18.42
N THR A 156 1.52 17.64 18.81
CA THR A 156 2.01 17.61 20.20
C THR A 156 2.65 18.94 20.61
N ILE A 157 3.52 19.51 19.78
CA ILE A 157 4.13 20.84 20.04
C ILE A 157 3.06 21.94 20.15
N TRP A 158 1.96 21.85 19.40
CA TRP A 158 0.89 22.85 19.44
C TRP A 158 0.00 22.70 20.68
N LEU A 159 -0.33 21.46 21.08
CA LEU A 159 -1.11 21.16 22.29
C LEU A 159 -0.35 21.45 23.59
N ASP A 160 0.98 21.27 23.58
CA ASP A 160 1.85 21.50 24.75
C ASP A 160 2.32 22.97 24.88
N ARG A 161 1.80 23.88 24.05
CA ARG A 161 2.01 25.31 24.25
C ARG A 161 1.04 25.80 25.35
N PRO A 162 1.55 26.35 26.46
CA PRO A 162 0.71 26.84 27.56
C PRO A 162 -0.19 28.01 27.14
#